data_AF-A0A0C9RWN0-F1
#
_entry.id   AF-A0A0C9RWN0-F1
#
_cell.length_a   1.000
_cell.length_b   1.000
_cell.length_c   1.000
_cell.angle_alpha   90.00
_cell.angle_beta   90.00
_cell.angle_gamma   90.00
#
_symmetry.space_group_name_H-M   'P 1'
#
loop_
_entity.id
_entity.type
_entity.pdbx_description
1 polymer ?
#
loop_
_entity_poly.entity_id
_entity_poly.type
_entity_poly.pdbx_seq_one_letter_code
_entity_poly.pdbx_strand_id
1 'polypeptide(L)'
;MRNLTSLTLLAFIAGTLVLVAAVQKSKKPNISITDEDFDAEDHECPHNTPQQCSYRNRTSCYCKPPPSDYIRGKRYIYHPKYNKCFKRYDVGQGCNSFEEKNGLLDKLCAEQKASKEKRIEEK
;
A
#
# COMPACT_ATOMS: atom_id res chain seq x y z
N MET A 1 6.88 51.65 -19.39
CA MET A 1 5.71 50.79 -19.11
C MET A 1 5.79 49.36 -19.69
N ARG A 2 6.74 49.04 -20.59
CA ARG A 2 6.91 47.68 -21.17
C ARG A 2 7.51 46.61 -20.22
N ASN A 3 8.10 46.98 -19.09
CA ASN A 3 8.74 46.04 -18.15
C ASN A 3 7.80 45.38 -17.15
N LEU A 4 6.65 46.01 -16.83
CA LEU A 4 5.73 45.48 -15.81
C LEU A 4 4.95 44.26 -16.30
N THR A 5 4.59 44.24 -17.59
CA THR A 5 3.85 43.12 -18.21
C THR A 5 4.72 41.86 -18.35
N SER A 6 6.03 42.02 -18.53
CA SER A 6 6.98 40.90 -18.57
C SER A 6 7.12 40.21 -17.20
N LEU A 7 7.15 41.00 -16.12
CA LEU A 7 7.29 40.50 -14.75
C LEU A 7 6.04 39.75 -14.28
N THR A 8 4.84 40.25 -14.62
CA THR A 8 3.59 39.56 -14.26
C THR A 8 3.43 38.25 -15.01
N LEU A 9 3.82 38.20 -16.29
CA LEU A 9 3.79 36.97 -17.08
C LEU A 9 4.74 35.89 -16.50
N LEU A 10 5.96 36.28 -16.11
CA LEU A 10 6.93 35.39 -15.49
C LEU A 10 6.45 34.87 -14.13
N ALA A 11 5.88 35.74 -13.29
CA ALA A 11 5.30 35.33 -12.01
C ALA A 11 4.14 34.36 -12.20
N PHE A 12 3.31 34.57 -13.24
CA PHE A 12 2.20 33.67 -13.56
C PHE A 12 2.69 32.31 -14.06
N ILE A 13 3.71 32.27 -14.93
CA ILE A 13 4.33 31.02 -15.41
C ILE A 13 5.01 30.26 -14.26
N ALA A 14 5.75 30.97 -13.39
CA ALA A 14 6.36 30.34 -12.23
C ALA A 14 5.30 29.77 -11.27
N GLY A 15 4.21 30.50 -11.04
CA GLY A 15 3.08 30.04 -10.21
C GLY A 15 2.41 28.79 -10.76
N THR A 16 2.16 28.73 -12.08
CA THR A 16 1.54 27.54 -12.70
C THR A 16 2.46 26.32 -12.65
N LEU A 17 3.77 26.50 -12.85
CA LEU A 17 4.75 25.41 -12.73
C LEU A 17 4.81 24.83 -11.31
N VAL A 18 4.74 25.68 -10.28
CA VAL A 18 4.71 25.24 -8.87
C VAL A 18 3.43 24.44 -8.56
N LEU A 19 2.27 24.89 -9.04
CA LEU A 19 1.00 24.19 -8.90
C LEU A 19 1.03 22.81 -9.58
N VAL A 20 1.56 22.72 -10.80
CA VAL A 20 1.67 21.45 -11.54
C VAL A 20 2.61 20.48 -10.83
N ALA A 21 3.75 20.95 -10.33
CA ALA A 21 4.69 20.13 -9.58
C ALA A 21 4.09 19.58 -8.26
N ALA A 22 3.29 20.39 -7.57
CA ALA A 22 2.59 19.96 -6.35
C ALA A 22 1.53 18.88 -6.64
N VAL A 23 0.82 19.00 -7.76
CA VAL A 23 -0.19 18.01 -8.18
C VAL A 23 0.44 16.70 -8.67
N GLN A 24 1.59 16.75 -9.34
CA GLN A 24 2.26 15.51 -9.76
C GLN A 24 2.74 14.68 -8.57
N LYS A 25 3.22 15.31 -7.49
CA LYS A 25 3.65 14.60 -6.26
C LYS A 25 2.49 13.96 -5.49
N SER A 26 1.24 14.39 -5.69
CA SER A 26 0.08 13.88 -4.95
C SER A 26 -0.61 12.68 -5.62
N LYS A 27 -0.24 12.33 -6.86
CA LYS A 27 -0.74 11.10 -7.50
C LYS A 27 -0.19 9.88 -6.75
N LYS A 28 -1.07 9.21 -6.00
CA LYS A 28 -0.75 7.91 -5.39
C LYS A 28 -0.45 6.92 -6.51
N PRO A 29 0.59 6.08 -6.36
CA PRO A 29 0.90 5.05 -7.35
C PRO A 29 -0.32 4.13 -7.51
N ASN A 30 -0.71 3.86 -8.75
CA ASN A 30 -1.70 2.85 -9.06
C ASN A 30 -0.97 1.49 -8.95
N ILE A 31 -1.16 0.80 -7.83
CA ILE A 31 -0.45 -0.43 -7.51
C ILE A 31 -1.30 -1.61 -7.97
N SER A 32 -0.83 -2.37 -8.94
CA SER A 32 -1.40 -3.69 -9.26
C SER A 32 -0.98 -4.70 -8.19
N ILE A 33 -1.90 -5.54 -7.74
CA ILE A 33 -1.60 -6.69 -6.89
C ILE A 33 -1.23 -7.81 -7.85
N THR A 34 0.02 -8.28 -7.82
CA THR A 34 0.44 -9.47 -8.58
C THR A 34 0.72 -10.62 -7.63
N ASP A 35 0.63 -11.85 -8.12
CA ASP A 35 0.82 -13.06 -7.30
C ASP A 35 2.24 -13.15 -6.74
N GLU A 36 3.21 -12.59 -7.44
CA GLU A 36 4.63 -12.55 -7.07
C GLU A 36 4.91 -11.64 -5.87
N ASP A 37 3.99 -10.75 -5.51
CA ASP A 37 4.19 -9.78 -4.42
C ASP A 37 3.91 -10.37 -3.02
N PHE A 38 3.37 -11.59 -2.95
CA PHE A 38 2.84 -12.24 -1.75
C PHE A 38 3.35 -13.68 -1.65
N ASP A 39 4.17 -13.97 -0.64
CA ASP A 39 5.01 -15.18 -0.56
C ASP A 39 4.68 -16.08 0.65
N ALA A 40 3.46 -15.96 1.19
CA ALA A 40 2.95 -16.87 2.22
C ALA A 40 2.31 -18.10 1.57
N GLU A 41 2.47 -19.26 2.21
CA GLU A 41 1.85 -20.49 1.74
C GLU A 41 0.34 -20.52 2.07
N ASP A 42 -0.46 -21.24 1.28
CA ASP A 42 -1.93 -21.30 1.46
C ASP A 42 -2.34 -21.72 2.88
N HIS A 43 -1.57 -22.62 3.50
CA HIS A 43 -1.83 -23.10 4.85
C HIS A 43 -1.55 -22.03 5.93
N GLU A 44 -0.75 -21.00 5.61
CA GLU A 44 -0.50 -19.84 6.46
C GLU A 44 -1.58 -18.76 6.32
N CYS A 45 -2.41 -18.88 5.27
CA CYS A 45 -3.42 -17.90 4.86
C CYS A 45 -4.83 -18.51 4.85
N PRO A 46 -5.45 -18.74 6.02
CA PRO A 46 -6.83 -19.20 6.09
C PRO A 46 -7.80 -18.10 5.62
N HIS A 47 -7.98 -18.00 4.30
CA HIS A 47 -8.77 -16.94 3.64
C HIS A 47 -10.24 -16.94 4.08
N ASN A 48 -10.82 -18.12 4.29
CA ASN A 48 -12.25 -18.30 4.59
C ASN A 48 -12.57 -18.18 6.09
N THR A 49 -11.55 -18.15 6.94
CA THR A 49 -11.69 -18.06 8.39
C THR A 49 -10.78 -16.94 8.90
N PRO A 50 -11.15 -15.66 8.71
CA PRO A 50 -10.31 -14.52 9.09
C PRO A 50 -9.93 -14.50 10.58
N GLN A 51 -10.74 -15.12 11.45
CA GLN A 51 -10.43 -15.27 12.88
C GLN A 51 -9.27 -16.25 13.16
N GLN A 52 -8.97 -17.13 12.20
CA GLN A 52 -7.85 -18.08 12.25
C GLN A 52 -6.56 -17.50 11.66
N CYS A 53 -6.61 -16.30 11.07
CA CYS A 53 -5.41 -15.62 10.62
C CYS A 53 -4.49 -15.40 11.82
N SER A 54 -3.35 -16.08 11.82
CA SER A 54 -2.39 -15.99 12.92
C SER A 54 -1.58 -14.71 12.78
N TYR A 55 -2.16 -13.59 13.20
CA TYR A 55 -1.42 -12.33 13.38
C TYR A 55 -0.29 -12.47 14.41
N ARG A 56 -0.40 -13.47 15.29
CA ARG A 56 0.64 -13.85 16.26
C ARG A 56 1.85 -14.52 15.61
N ASN A 57 1.64 -15.33 14.56
CA ASN A 57 2.70 -15.95 13.77
C ASN A 57 3.18 -15.09 12.61
N ARG A 58 2.59 -13.91 12.42
CA ARG A 58 3.19 -12.83 11.62
C ARG A 58 3.32 -13.16 10.11
N THR A 59 2.55 -14.10 9.58
CA THR A 59 2.54 -14.46 8.15
C THR A 59 1.43 -13.74 7.37
N SER A 60 0.43 -13.20 8.08
CA SER A 60 -0.75 -12.57 7.49
C SER A 60 -0.47 -11.36 6.61
N CYS A 61 0.66 -10.67 6.78
CA CYS A 61 1.07 -9.53 5.95
C CYS A 61 1.52 -9.94 4.53
N TYR A 62 1.86 -11.21 4.34
CA TYR A 62 2.34 -11.78 3.08
C TYR A 62 1.28 -12.61 2.37
N CYS A 63 0.09 -12.74 2.97
CA CYS A 63 -1.04 -13.38 2.31
C CYS A 63 -1.54 -12.51 1.17
N LYS A 64 -1.85 -13.16 0.04
CA LYS A 64 -2.56 -12.49 -1.05
C LYS A 64 -3.95 -12.09 -0.57
N PRO A 65 -4.35 -10.81 -0.69
CA PRO A 65 -5.70 -10.42 -0.38
C PRO A 65 -6.71 -11.07 -1.36
N PRO A 66 -7.82 -11.64 -0.88
CA PRO A 66 -8.83 -12.21 -1.76
C PRO A 66 -9.54 -11.09 -2.54
N PRO A 67 -10.08 -11.39 -3.74
CA PRO A 67 -10.92 -10.44 -4.46
C PRO A 67 -12.17 -10.09 -3.64
N SER A 68 -12.72 -8.90 -3.86
CA SER A 68 -13.95 -8.48 -3.19
C SER A 68 -15.18 -9.10 -3.86
N ASP A 69 -16.05 -9.71 -3.05
CA ASP A 69 -17.41 -10.10 -3.48
C ASP A 69 -18.35 -8.90 -3.63
N TYR A 70 -17.96 -7.74 -3.08
CA TYR A 70 -18.75 -6.50 -3.09
C TYR A 70 -17.99 -5.34 -3.72
N ILE A 71 -18.62 -4.64 -4.66
CA ILE A 71 -18.04 -3.53 -5.44
C ILE A 71 -17.59 -2.33 -4.56
N ARG A 72 -18.01 -2.26 -3.28
CA ARG A 72 -17.81 -1.08 -2.41
C ARG A 72 -17.15 -1.36 -1.06
N GLY A 73 -16.66 -2.57 -0.82
CA GLY A 73 -15.94 -2.91 0.42
C GLY A 73 -14.59 -2.19 0.47
N LYS A 74 -14.52 -1.03 1.13
CA LYS A 74 -13.23 -0.38 1.40
C LYS A 74 -12.43 -1.26 2.36
N ARG A 75 -11.20 -1.61 1.96
CA ARG A 75 -10.24 -2.33 2.80
C ARG A 75 -8.85 -1.68 2.70
N TYR A 76 -7.99 -2.02 3.65
CA TYR A 76 -6.57 -1.70 3.62
C TYR A 76 -5.77 -3.00 3.53
N ILE A 77 -4.75 -3.02 2.70
CA ILE A 77 -3.86 -4.16 2.52
C ILE A 77 -2.42 -3.73 2.72
N TYR A 78 -1.58 -4.55 3.33
CA TYR A 78 -0.14 -4.31 3.35
C TYR A 78 0.50 -4.88 2.09
N HIS A 79 1.38 -4.12 1.44
CA HIS A 79 2.09 -4.57 0.24
C HIS A 79 3.59 -4.74 0.55
N PRO A 80 4.12 -5.98 0.59
CA PRO A 80 5.51 -6.27 1.01
C PRO A 80 6.59 -5.55 0.20
N LYS A 81 6.38 -5.41 -1.11
CA LYS A 81 7.27 -4.67 -2.02
C LYS A 81 7.46 -3.20 -1.65
N TYR A 82 6.38 -2.53 -1.25
CA TYR A 82 6.40 -1.10 -0.91
C TYR A 82 6.51 -0.84 0.60
N ASN A 83 6.49 -1.90 1.41
CA ASN A 83 6.54 -1.84 2.85
C ASN A 83 5.50 -0.89 3.46
N LYS A 84 4.26 -0.95 2.96
CA LYS A 84 3.22 0.03 3.29
C LYS A 84 1.81 -0.49 3.06
N CYS A 85 0.86 0.04 3.83
CA CYS A 85 -0.56 -0.19 3.65
C CYS A 85 -1.19 0.71 2.58
N PHE A 86 -1.98 0.10 1.70
CA PHE A 86 -2.73 0.77 0.64
C PHE A 86 -4.22 0.55 0.82
N LYS A 87 -4.99 1.58 0.45
CA LYS A 87 -6.45 1.51 0.44
C LYS A 87 -6.92 0.89 -0.88
N ARG A 88 -7.80 -0.11 -0.80
CA ARG A 88 -8.37 -0.85 -1.92
C ARG A 88 -9.88 -0.97 -1.79
N TYR A 89 -10.53 -1.21 -2.92
CA TYR A 89 -12.00 -1.36 -3.03
C TYR A 89 -12.39 -2.68 -3.71
N ASP A 90 -11.41 -3.32 -4.34
CA ASP A 90 -11.46 -4.56 -5.09
C ASP A 90 -10.99 -5.76 -4.25
N VAL A 91 -10.81 -5.57 -2.94
CA VAL A 91 -10.30 -6.58 -2.01
C VAL A 91 -11.38 -6.97 -1.00
N GLY A 92 -11.57 -8.28 -0.83
CA GLY A 92 -12.50 -8.90 0.10
C GLY A 92 -11.90 -9.14 1.48
N GLN A 93 -12.50 -10.03 2.26
CA GLN A 93 -12.03 -10.37 3.61
C GLN A 93 -11.05 -11.52 3.61
N GLY A 94 -9.88 -11.29 4.20
CA GLY A 94 -8.83 -12.27 4.36
C GLY A 94 -7.74 -11.75 5.29
N CYS A 95 -6.65 -12.51 5.45
CA CYS A 95 -5.61 -12.23 6.44
C CYS A 95 -4.82 -10.94 6.22
N ASN A 96 -4.65 -10.52 4.96
CA ASN A 96 -3.99 -9.26 4.60
C ASN A 96 -5.02 -8.17 4.19
N SER A 97 -6.19 -8.16 4.82
CA SER A 97 -7.27 -7.22 4.51
C SER A 97 -7.91 -6.67 5.78
N PHE A 98 -7.78 -5.37 5.98
CA PHE A 98 -8.16 -4.68 7.21
C PHE A 98 -9.24 -3.63 6.95
N GLU A 99 -10.16 -3.46 7.89
CA GLU A 99 -11.22 -2.44 7.78
C GLU A 99 -10.67 -1.03 7.99
N GLU A 100 -9.70 -0.90 8.89
CA GLU A 100 -9.10 0.36 9.28
C GLU A 100 -7.64 0.48 8.90
N LYS A 101 -7.19 1.71 8.67
CA LYS A 101 -5.78 1.99 8.47
C LYS A 101 -5.10 1.96 9.83
N ASN A 102 -4.49 0.84 10.17
CA ASN A 102 -3.75 0.75 11.41
C ASN A 102 -2.26 1.05 11.16
N GLY A 103 -1.77 2.18 11.69
CA GLY A 103 -0.35 2.53 11.57
C GLY A 103 0.59 1.54 12.29
N LEU A 104 0.07 0.73 13.22
CA LEU A 104 0.82 -0.36 13.83
C LEU A 104 1.05 -1.51 12.84
N LEU A 105 0.12 -1.74 11.90
CA LEU A 105 0.25 -2.80 10.89
C LEU A 105 1.40 -2.50 9.92
N ASP A 106 1.58 -1.23 9.51
CA ASP A 106 2.74 -0.83 8.70
C ASP A 106 4.06 -1.20 9.40
N LYS A 107 4.20 -0.89 10.70
CA LYS A 107 5.40 -1.23 11.47
C LYS A 107 5.57 -2.73 11.69
N LEU A 108 4.50 -3.40 12.10
CA LEU A 108 4.52 -4.84 12.38
C LEU A 108 4.90 -5.64 11.13
N CYS A 109 4.29 -5.34 9.99
CA CYS A 109 4.60 -6.03 8.74
C CYS A 109 6.01 -5.67 8.21
N ALA A 110 6.47 -4.42 8.41
CA ALA A 110 7.84 -4.01 8.08
C ALA A 110 8.91 -4.80 8.86
N GLU A 111 8.72 -4.96 10.17
CA GLU A 111 9.63 -5.70 11.04
C GLU A 111 9.70 -7.19 10.68
N GLN A 112 8.59 -7.74 10.17
CA GLN A 112 8.54 -9.13 9.70
C GLN A 112 9.41 -9.34 8.47
N LYS A 113 9.42 -8.39 7.53
CA LYS A 113 10.21 -8.49 6.30
C LYS A 113 11.69 -8.62 6.62
N ALA A 114 12.17 -7.71 7.45
CA ALA A 114 13.55 -7.71 7.93
C ALA A 114 13.91 -9.00 8.69
N SER A 115 12.95 -9.62 9.41
CA SER A 115 13.19 -10.88 10.12
C SER A 115 13.21 -12.10 9.17
N LYS A 116 12.39 -12.10 8.11
CA LYS A 116 12.33 -13.17 7.10
C LYS A 116 13.58 -13.16 6.23
N GLU A 117 14.02 -11.99 5.77
CA GLU A 117 15.24 -11.81 4.96
C GLU A 117 16.49 -12.31 5.70
N LYS A 118 16.63 -11.99 7.00
CA LYS A 118 17.75 -12.49 7.82
C LYS A 118 17.81 -14.02 7.93
N ARG A 119 16.65 -14.69 8.06
CA ARG A 119 16.61 -16.16 8.14
C ARG A 119 16.94 -16.85 6.81
N ILE A 120 16.77 -16.15 5.70
CA ILE A 120 17.14 -16.64 4.37
C ILE A 120 18.65 -16.49 4.16
N GLU A 121 19.27 -15.42 4.67
CA GLU A 121 20.74 -15.24 4.61
C GLU A 121 21.53 -16.20 5.53
N GLU A 122 20.91 -16.71 6.60
CA GLU A 122 21.52 -17.67 7.54
C GLU A 122 21.40 -19.14 7.10
N LYS A 123 20.75 -19.42 5.96
CA LYS A 123 20.57 -20.77 5.38
C LYS A 123 21.39 -20.93 4.10
#